data_AF-A0A924JRA7-F1
#
_entry.id   AF-A0A924JRA7-F1
#
_cell.length_a   1.000
_cell.length_b   1.000
_cell.length_c   1.000
_cell.angle_alpha   90.00
_cell.angle_beta   90.00
_cell.angle_gamma   90.00
#
_symmetry.space_group_name_H-M   'P 1'
#
loop_
_entity.id
_entity.type
_entity.pdbx_description
1 polymer ?
#
loop_
_entity_poly.entity_id
_entity_poly.type
_entity_poly.pdbx_seq_one_letter_code
_entity_poly.pdbx_strand_id
1 'polypeptide(L)'
;MTATQRVLTRRTIATYAIGSLGTGGFATLPGLVLVFYLTDTLGIAALAAGILVTLAKVWDVIIDPVIGAHSDRSLAARGSRR
;
A
#
# COMPACT_ATOMS: atom_id res chain seq x y z
N MET A 1 25.11 -10.75 -12.40
CA MET A 1 24.68 -11.00 -11.02
C MET A 1 23.56 -12.04 -11.05
N THR A 2 23.91 -13.31 -10.88
CA THR A 2 22.97 -14.43 -11.02
C THR A 2 22.26 -14.60 -9.67
N ALA A 3 21.07 -14.01 -9.51
CA ALA A 3 20.27 -14.26 -8.33
C ALA A 3 19.85 -15.74 -8.33
N THR A 4 20.39 -16.53 -7.40
CA THR A 4 19.98 -17.92 -7.20
C THR A 4 18.49 -17.92 -6.87
N GLN A 5 17.65 -18.34 -7.82
CA GLN A 5 16.21 -18.44 -7.60
C GLN A 5 15.93 -19.52 -6.55
N ARG A 6 15.69 -19.08 -5.31
CA ARG A 6 15.27 -19.97 -4.23
C ARG A 6 13.80 -20.30 -4.42
N VAL A 7 13.48 -21.59 -4.56
CA VAL A 7 12.09 -22.05 -4.63
C VAL A 7 11.36 -21.66 -3.34
N LEU A 8 10.26 -20.92 -3.47
CA LEU A 8 9.45 -20.46 -2.34
C LEU A 8 8.55 -21.59 -1.84
N THR A 9 8.40 -21.71 -0.52
CA THR A 9 7.45 -22.67 0.06
C THR A 9 6.01 -22.28 -0.28
N ARG A 10 5.13 -23.27 -0.48
CA ARG A 10 3.68 -23.03 -0.71
C ARG A 10 3.05 -22.22 0.42
N ARG A 11 3.50 -22.41 1.67
CA ARG A 11 3.06 -21.63 2.83
C ARG A 11 3.38 -20.15 2.66
N THR A 12 4.60 -19.80 2.25
CA THR A 12 5.00 -18.42 2.01
C THR A 12 4.14 -17.75 0.94
N ILE A 13 3.87 -18.48 -0.15
CA ILE A 13 3.01 -17.97 -1.23
C ILE A 13 1.60 -17.72 -0.71
N ALA A 14 1.01 -18.68 0.00
CA ALA A 14 -0.34 -18.55 0.53
C ALA A 14 -0.47 -17.38 1.52
N THR A 15 0.45 -17.24 2.47
CA THR A 15 0.42 -16.13 3.44
C THR A 15 0.62 -14.77 2.77
N TYR A 16 1.52 -14.71 1.78
CA TYR A 16 1.75 -13.47 1.03
C TYR A 16 0.54 -13.10 0.18
N ALA A 17 -0.08 -14.07 -0.49
CA ALA A 17 -1.27 -13.86 -1.29
C ALA A 17 -2.44 -13.35 -0.44
N ILE A 18 -2.69 -13.94 0.73
CA ILE A 18 -3.72 -13.47 1.66
C ILE A 18 -3.46 -12.02 2.09
N GLY A 19 -2.22 -11.69 2.47
CA GLY A 19 -1.85 -10.31 2.79
C GLY A 19 -2.00 -9.35 1.61
N SER A 20 -1.67 -9.81 0.39
CA SER A 20 -1.79 -9.04 -0.85
C SER A 20 -3.25 -8.76 -1.22
N LEU A 21 -4.18 -9.68 -0.93
CA LEU A 21 -5.60 -9.43 -1.14
C LEU A 21 -6.12 -8.32 -0.22
N GLY A 22 -5.75 -8.36 1.07
CA GLY A 22 -6.13 -7.33 2.02
C GLY A 22 -5.55 -5.97 1.67
N THR A 23 -4.24 -5.90 1.42
CA THR A 23 -3.55 -4.66 1.07
C THR A 23 -3.98 -4.11 -0.29
N GLY A 24 -4.16 -4.97 -1.30
CA GLY A 24 -4.66 -4.56 -2.61
C GLY A 24 -6.11 -4.05 -2.57
N GLY A 25 -6.98 -4.71 -1.82
CA GLY A 25 -8.35 -4.26 -1.58
C GLY A 25 -8.39 -2.89 -0.89
N PHE A 26 -7.63 -2.73 0.20
CA PHE A 26 -7.54 -1.45 0.92
C PHE A 26 -6.91 -0.32 0.10
N ALA A 27 -5.97 -0.61 -0.79
CA ALA A 27 -5.40 0.40 -1.67
C ALA A 27 -6.40 0.88 -2.74
N THR A 28 -7.28 -0.02 -3.19
CA THR A 28 -8.16 0.24 -4.35
C THR A 28 -9.52 0.81 -3.93
N LEU A 29 -10.15 0.26 -2.89
CA LEU A 29 -11.51 0.65 -2.48
C LEU A 29 -11.64 2.15 -2.18
N PRO A 30 -10.75 2.78 -1.38
CA PRO A 30 -10.85 4.21 -1.13
C PRO A 30 -10.64 5.03 -2.40
N GLY A 31 -9.73 4.59 -3.28
CA GLY A 31 -9.48 5.27 -4.56
C GLY A 31 -10.70 5.28 -5.48
N LEU A 32 -11.53 4.24 -5.42
CA LEU A 32 -12.72 4.13 -6.27
C LEU A 32 -13.95 4.83 -5.71
N VAL A 33 -14.21 4.69 -4.40
CA VAL A 33 -15.53 5.06 -3.84
C VAL A 33 -15.49 6.04 -2.67
N LEU A 34 -14.31 6.45 -2.18
CA LEU A 34 -14.25 7.28 -0.97
C LEU A 34 -14.89 8.65 -1.16
N VAL A 35 -14.63 9.32 -2.29
CA VAL A 35 -15.25 10.64 -2.57
C VAL A 35 -16.77 10.51 -2.59
N PHE A 36 -17.30 9.51 -3.31
CA PHE A 36 -18.74 9.23 -3.36
C PHE A 36 -19.32 8.97 -1.97
N TYR A 37 -18.65 8.17 -1.14
CA TYR A 37 -19.11 7.94 0.23
C TYR A 37 -19.15 9.24 1.06
N LEU A 38 -18.11 10.07 0.96
CA LEU A 38 -18.02 11.34 1.67
C LEU A 38 -19.13 12.32 1.22
N THR A 39 -19.42 12.38 -0.08
CA THR A 39 -20.42 13.30 -0.62
C THR A 39 -21.86 12.80 -0.43
N ASP A 40 -22.13 11.55 -0.82
CA ASP A 40 -23.48 11.03 -0.97
C ASP A 40 -24.02 10.37 0.31
N THR A 41 -23.14 9.85 1.17
CA THR A 41 -23.55 9.24 2.45
C THR A 41 -23.36 10.19 3.63
N LEU A 42 -22.25 10.93 3.65
CA LEU A 42 -21.90 11.82 4.76
C LEU A 42 -22.26 13.29 4.51
N GLY A 43 -22.66 13.67 3.29
CA GLY A 43 -23.06 15.03 2.96
C GLY A 43 -21.92 16.05 2.95
N ILE A 44 -20.67 15.60 2.85
CA ILE A 44 -19.51 16.48 2.77
C ILE A 44 -19.48 17.16 1.39
N ALA A 45 -19.22 18.46 1.35
CA ALA A 45 -19.10 19.19 0.10
C ALA A 45 -18.01 18.57 -0.80
N ALA A 46 -18.29 18.43 -2.10
CA ALA A 46 -17.40 17.76 -3.06
C ALA A 46 -15.96 18.32 -3.06
N LEU A 47 -15.82 19.65 -2.93
CA LEU A 47 -14.51 20.29 -2.83
C LEU A 47 -13.74 19.85 -1.58
N ALA A 48 -14.40 19.80 -0.43
CA ALA A 48 -13.78 19.37 0.82
C ALA A 48 -13.42 17.87 0.79
N ALA A 49 -14.29 17.03 0.21
CA ALA A 49 -14.01 15.61 0.02
C ALA A 49 -12.80 15.39 -0.91
N GLY A 50 -12.71 16.14 -2.01
CA GLY A 50 -11.56 16.10 -2.91
C GLY A 50 -10.25 16.51 -2.23
N ILE A 51 -10.29 17.57 -1.41
CA ILE A 51 -9.13 18.01 -0.62
C ILE A 51 -8.72 16.91 0.36
N LEU A 52 -9.67 16.30 1.09
CA LEU A 52 -9.37 15.26 2.07
C LEU A 52 -8.69 14.04 1.43
N VAL A 53 -9.21 13.57 0.29
CA VAL A 53 -8.62 12.44 -0.45
C VAL A 53 -7.23 12.80 -0.99
N THR A 54 -7.06 14.03 -1.48
CA THR A 54 -5.75 14.50 -1.95
C THR A 54 -4.73 14.56 -0.82
N LEU A 55 -5.12 15.08 0.35
CA LEU A 55 -4.25 15.11 1.54
C LEU A 55 -3.86 13.70 1.98
N ALA A 56 -4.79 12.75 1.98
CA ALA A 56 -4.48 11.35 2.27
C ALA A 56 -3.45 10.78 1.28
N LYS A 57 -3.58 11.08 -0.02
CA LYS A 57 -2.59 10.66 -1.03
C LYS A 57 -1.24 11.33 -0.87
N VAL A 58 -1.19 12.61 -0.51
CA VAL A 58 0.08 13.31 -0.21
C VAL A 58 0.79 12.64 0.96
N TRP A 59 0.03 12.21 1.97
CA TRP A 59 0.59 11.48 3.10
C TRP A 59 1.27 10.17 2.68
N ASP A 60 0.62 9.37 1.80
CA ASP A 60 1.21 8.16 1.23
C ASP A 60 2.55 8.46 0.53
N VAL A 61 2.58 9.51 -0.32
CA VAL A 61 3.77 9.91 -1.07
C VAL A 61 4.95 10.27 -0.17
N ILE A 62 4.70 10.75 1.05
CA ILE A 62 5.74 11.08 2.02
C ILE A 62 6.22 9.83 2.76
N ILE A 63 5.32 8.94 3.15
CA ILE A 63 5.63 7.75 3.94
C ILE A 63 6.31 6.66 3.11
N ASP A 64 5.85 6.42 1.88
CA ASP A 64 6.32 5.33 1.04
C ASP A 64 7.84 5.36 0.81
N PRO A 65 8.48 6.53 0.54
CA PRO A 65 9.94 6.63 0.44
C PRO A 65 10.66 6.31 1.75
N VAL A 66 10.12 6.70 2.90
CA VAL A 66 10.74 6.46 4.21
C VAL A 66 10.73 4.96 4.52
N ILE A 67 9.60 4.30 4.27
CA ILE A 67 9.47 2.85 4.44
C ILE A 67 10.37 2.12 3.42
N GLY A 68 10.37 2.58 2.16
CA GLY A 68 11.23 2.04 1.10
C GLY A 68 12.71 2.11 1.48
N ALA A 69 13.18 3.26 1.95
CA ALA A 69 14.57 3.45 2.38
C ALA A 69 14.94 2.58 3.60
N HIS A 70 14.01 2.31 4.51
CA HIS A 70 14.23 1.36 5.61
C HIS A 70 14.29 -0.09 5.12
N SER A 71 13.42 -0.45 4.18
CA SER A 71 13.40 -1.78 3.55
C SER A 71 14.71 -2.05 2.79
N ASP A 72 15.21 -1.07 2.05
CA ASP A 72 16.47 -1.18 1.30
C ASP A 72 17.69 -1.28 2.21
N ARG A 73 17.70 -0.54 3.33
CA ARG A 73 18.74 -0.71 4.37
C ARG A 73 18.69 -2.11 4.99
N SER A 74 17.50 -2.66 5.21
CA SER A 74 17.34 -4.03 5.72
C SER A 74 17.82 -5.08 4.71
N LEU A 75 17.57 -4.86 3.41
CA LEU A 75 18.13 -5.68 2.34
C LEU A 75 19.65 -5.64 2.32
N ALA A 76 20.24 -4.44 2.40
CA ALA A 76 21.69 -4.27 2.39
C ALA A 76 22.36 -4.94 3.60
N ALA A 77 21.71 -4.90 4.77
CA ALA A 77 22.24 -5.49 6.00
C ALA A 77 22.03 -7.01 6.12
N ARG A 78 20.87 -7.54 5.68
CA ARG A 78 20.48 -8.94 5.91
C ARG A 78 20.45 -9.80 4.65
N GLY A 79 20.70 -9.22 3.47
CA GLY A 79 20.59 -9.90 2.18
C GLY A 79 19.16 -10.29 1.77
N SER A 80 18.15 -9.88 2.55
CA SER A 80 16.73 -10.17 2.35
C SER A 80 15.88 -8.98 2.79
N ARG A 81 14.83 -8.66 2.02
CA ARG A 81 13.79 -7.66 2.36
C ARG A 81 12.69 -8.22 3.29
N ARG A 82 12.81 -9.47 3.72
CA ARG A 82 11.93 -10.12 4.71
C ARG A 82 12.38 -9.85 6.12
#